data_AF-A0A2D2C079-F1
#
_entry.id   AF-A0A2D2C079-F1
#
_cell.length_a   1.000
_cell.length_b   1.000
_cell.length_c   1.000
_cell.angle_alpha   90.00
_cell.angle_beta   90.00
_cell.angle_gamma   90.00
#
_symmetry.space_group_name_H-M   'P 1'
#
loop_
_entity.id
_entity.type
_entity.pdbx_description
1 polymer ?
#
loop_
_entity_poly.entity_id
_entity_poly.type
_entity_poly.pdbx_seq_one_letter_code
_entity_poly.pdbx_strand_id
1 'polypeptide(L)'
;MVGIVSDDPVGKSDGSVGDSYDNALAESIIGLFKTEVIKFLGPWKSVGQVEWETLKWVDWYNKTRLHSAIGYVTPNEAEEEFYTSLNAAAKAA
;
A
#
# COMPACT_ATOMS: atom_id res chain seq x y z
N MET A 1 -6.15 -37.82 -10.01
CA MET A 1 -4.91 -37.03 -9.85
C MET A 1 -5.17 -35.69 -10.53
N VAL A 2 -5.80 -34.73 -9.85
CA VAL A 2 -5.19 -33.65 -9.03
C VAL A 2 -4.40 -32.68 -9.93
N GLY A 3 -4.63 -31.36 -9.97
CA GLY A 3 -5.36 -30.51 -9.03
C GLY A 3 -5.87 -29.20 -9.65
N ILE A 4 -7.09 -28.88 -9.24
CA ILE A 4 -7.66 -27.56 -8.88
C ILE A 4 -6.68 -26.39 -9.07
N VAL A 5 -6.86 -25.63 -10.15
CA VAL A 5 -6.66 -24.18 -10.08
C VAL A 5 -7.89 -23.68 -9.33
N SER A 6 -7.69 -23.25 -8.08
CA SER A 6 -8.71 -22.46 -7.40
C SER A 6 -8.73 -21.13 -8.11
N ASP A 7 -9.77 -20.91 -8.91
CA ASP A 7 -10.14 -19.59 -9.39
C ASP A 7 -10.54 -18.75 -8.16
N ASP A 8 -9.56 -18.23 -7.44
CA ASP A 8 -9.82 -17.07 -6.61
C ASP A 8 -10.29 -15.96 -7.56
N PRO A 9 -11.50 -15.39 -7.36
CA PRO A 9 -11.87 -14.18 -8.05
C PRO A 9 -11.01 -13.08 -7.44
N VAL A 10 -9.75 -12.96 -7.87
CA VAL A 10 -9.14 -11.65 -7.96
C VAL A 10 -10.02 -10.93 -8.97
N GLY A 11 -11.01 -10.22 -8.45
CA GLY A 11 -11.87 -9.35 -9.24
C GLY A 11 -10.96 -8.45 -10.03
N LYS A 12 -10.77 -8.78 -11.32
CA LYS A 12 -10.29 -7.79 -12.27
C LYS A 12 -11.37 -6.73 -12.26
N SER A 13 -11.09 -5.61 -11.60
CA SER A 13 -11.92 -4.42 -11.66
C SER A 13 -11.70 -3.77 -13.03
N ASP A 14 -12.16 -4.40 -14.10
CA ASP A 14 -12.18 -3.84 -15.45
C ASP A 14 -13.56 -3.24 -15.74
N GLY A 15 -13.85 -2.06 -15.17
CA GLY A 15 -14.97 -1.27 -15.72
C GLY A 15 -15.80 -0.40 -14.79
N SER A 16 -15.26 0.08 -13.69
CA SER A 16 -15.64 1.40 -13.19
C SER A 16 -14.37 2.23 -13.16
N VAL A 17 -14.46 3.52 -13.50
CA VAL A 17 -13.46 4.49 -13.03
C VAL A 17 -13.22 4.14 -11.56
N GLY A 18 -11.98 3.80 -11.21
CA GLY A 18 -11.60 3.54 -9.81
C GLY A 18 -12.24 4.64 -8.98
N ASP A 19 -12.91 4.29 -7.88
CA ASP A 19 -13.69 5.29 -7.20
C ASP A 19 -12.79 6.51 -6.93
N SER A 20 -13.37 7.71 -7.01
CA SER A 20 -12.57 8.93 -6.89
C SER A 20 -11.78 8.98 -5.58
N TYR A 21 -12.17 8.17 -4.59
CA TYR A 21 -11.55 8.07 -3.29
C TYR A 21 -10.24 7.26 -3.34
N ASP A 22 -10.25 6.06 -3.95
CA ASP A 22 -9.08 5.23 -4.22
C ASP A 22 -8.07 5.98 -5.08
N ASN A 23 -8.54 6.67 -6.12
CA ASN A 23 -7.67 7.49 -6.97
C ASN A 23 -7.04 8.66 -6.18
N ALA A 24 -7.84 9.38 -5.37
CA ALA A 24 -7.31 10.48 -4.56
C ALA A 24 -6.31 10.00 -3.49
N LEU A 25 -6.52 8.83 -2.91
CA LEU A 25 -5.59 8.21 -1.97
C LEU A 25 -4.28 7.85 -2.67
N ALA A 26 -4.35 7.14 -3.80
CA ALA A 26 -3.17 6.80 -4.59
C ALA A 26 -2.41 8.05 -5.05
N GLU A 27 -3.11 9.09 -5.49
CA GLU A 27 -2.55 10.39 -5.89
C GLU A 27 -1.83 11.10 -4.72
N SER A 28 -2.36 10.99 -3.50
CA SER A 28 -1.74 11.56 -2.31
C SER A 28 -0.43 10.85 -1.97
N ILE A 29 -0.41 9.51 -2.02
CA ILE A 29 0.79 8.71 -1.76
C ILE A 29 1.89 8.98 -2.80
N ILE A 30 1.53 9.02 -4.09
CA ILE A 30 2.52 9.33 -5.14
C ILE A 30 3.03 10.78 -5.03
N GLY A 31 2.19 11.73 -4.63
CA GLY A 31 2.60 13.12 -4.37
C GLY A 31 3.62 13.22 -3.24
N LEU A 32 3.39 12.46 -2.17
CA LEU A 32 4.31 12.37 -1.03
C LEU A 32 5.64 11.74 -1.42
N PHE A 33 5.62 10.60 -2.12
CA PHE A 33 6.82 9.93 -2.63
C PHE A 33 7.66 10.87 -3.52
N LYS A 34 7.01 11.58 -4.46
CA LYS A 34 7.70 12.55 -5.32
C LYS A 34 8.36 13.68 -4.52
N THR A 35 7.77 14.07 -3.39
CA THR A 35 8.31 15.14 -2.55
C THR A 35 9.48 14.65 -1.69
N GLU A 36 9.29 13.54 -0.97
CA GLU A 36 10.26 13.03 0.00
C GLU A 36 11.44 12.30 -0.67
N VAL A 37 11.20 11.60 -1.77
CA VAL A 37 12.26 10.85 -2.47
C VAL A 37 12.77 11.69 -3.63
N ILE A 38 11.95 11.88 -4.67
CA ILE A 38 12.44 12.41 -5.95
C ILE A 38 13.02 13.83 -5.82
N LYS A 39 12.35 14.72 -5.09
CA LYS A 39 12.79 16.12 -4.93
C LYS A 39 13.83 16.30 -3.82
N PHE A 40 13.67 15.64 -2.68
CA PHE A 40 14.52 15.88 -1.51
C PHE A 40 15.82 15.07 -1.52
N LEU A 41 15.81 13.81 -1.97
CA LEU A 41 17.00 12.94 -1.98
C LEU A 41 17.79 12.99 -3.30
N GLY A 42 17.24 13.62 -4.34
CA GLY A 42 17.93 13.84 -5.60
C GLY A 42 19.15 14.79 -5.49
N PRO A 43 19.95 14.95 -6.55
CA PRO A 43 19.74 14.45 -7.91
C PRO A 43 20.14 12.98 -8.11
N TRP A 44 19.47 12.32 -9.06
CA TRP A 44 19.62 10.90 -9.36
C TRP A 44 20.54 10.67 -10.55
N LYS A 45 21.42 9.66 -10.46
CA LYS A 45 22.38 9.33 -11.54
C LYS A 45 21.91 8.19 -12.44
N SER A 46 20.96 7.39 -11.99
CA SER A 46 20.39 6.27 -12.74
C SER A 46 19.01 5.88 -12.21
N VAL A 47 18.26 5.14 -13.02
CA VAL A 47 16.97 4.55 -12.61
C VAL A 47 17.16 3.56 -11.45
N GLY A 48 18.23 2.75 -11.47
CA GLY A 48 18.50 1.78 -10.40
C GLY A 48 18.72 2.43 -9.03
N GLN A 49 19.26 3.66 -8.98
CA GLN A 49 19.36 4.40 -7.72
C GLN A 49 17.97 4.80 -7.20
N VAL A 50 17.07 5.22 -8.09
CA VAL A 50 15.68 5.56 -7.73
C VAL A 50 14.93 4.32 -7.28
N GLU A 51 15.08 3.18 -7.95
CA GLU A 51 14.45 1.91 -7.56
C GLU A 51 14.87 1.49 -6.15
N TRP A 52 16.17 1.56 -5.85
CA TRP A 52 16.69 1.22 -4.53
C TRP A 52 16.15 2.14 -3.42
N GLU A 53 16.13 3.44 -3.64
CA GLU A 53 15.57 4.39 -2.67
C GLU A 53 14.04 4.28 -2.58
N THR A 54 13.37 3.86 -3.66
CA THR A 54 11.93 3.54 -3.62
C THR A 54 11.66 2.35 -2.72
N LEU A 55 12.43 1.27 -2.83
CA LEU A 55 12.27 0.10 -1.96
C LEU A 55 12.45 0.45 -0.49
N LYS A 56 13.50 1.24 -0.17
CA LYS A 56 13.73 1.72 1.19
C LYS A 56 12.59 2.61 1.69
N TRP A 57 12.11 3.52 0.85
CA TRP A 57 11.03 4.43 1.23
C TRP A 57 9.74 3.68 1.51
N VAL A 58 9.39 2.68 0.67
CA VAL A 58 8.22 1.82 0.88
C VAL A 58 8.35 1.00 2.16
N ASP A 59 9.52 0.41 2.41
CA ASP A 59 9.75 -0.36 3.65
C ASP A 59 9.60 0.52 4.89
N TRP A 60 10.23 1.69 4.90
CA TRP A 60 10.11 2.66 5.98
C TRP A 60 8.68 3.18 6.14
N TYR A 61 8.00 3.52 5.05
CA TYR A 61 6.63 4.02 5.08
C TYR A 61 5.68 3.00 5.73
N ASN A 62 5.79 1.73 5.36
CA ASN A 62 4.88 0.70 5.85
C ASN A 62 5.21 0.19 7.25
N LYS A 63 6.50 0.12 7.62
CA LYS A 63 6.94 -0.55 8.86
C LYS A 63 7.46 0.36 9.95
N THR A 64 7.67 1.64 9.66
CA THR A 64 8.34 2.55 10.61
C THR A 64 7.63 3.89 10.72
N ARG A 65 7.06 4.40 9.63
CA ARG A 65 6.36 5.69 9.65
C ARG A 65 5.07 5.57 10.45
N LEU A 66 4.93 6.42 11.46
CA LEU A 66 3.70 6.53 12.24
C LEU A 66 2.76 7.56 11.60
N HIS A 67 1.46 7.23 11.58
CA HIS A 67 0.44 8.08 10.99
C HIS A 67 -0.61 8.46 12.02
N SER A 68 -0.77 9.77 12.26
CA SER A 68 -1.75 10.29 13.21
C SER A 68 -3.19 9.93 12.86
N ALA A 69 -3.50 9.84 11.56
CA ALA A 69 -4.84 9.50 11.06
C ALA A 69 -5.30 8.09 11.46
N ILE A 70 -4.37 7.17 11.72
CA ILE A 70 -4.64 5.79 12.14
C ILE A 70 -4.23 5.56 13.60
N GLY A 71 -4.07 6.61 14.40
CA GLY A 71 -3.78 6.47 15.83
C GLY A 71 -2.30 6.31 16.18
N TYR A 72 -1.40 6.85 15.35
CA TYR A 72 0.05 6.78 15.56
C TYR A 72 0.62 5.36 15.54
N VAL A 73 0.03 4.46 14.77
CA VAL A 73 0.61 3.17 14.41
C VAL A 73 1.16 3.21 12.99
N THR A 74 1.90 2.18 12.61
CA THR A 74 2.37 2.00 11.23
C THR A 74 1.24 1.49 10.33
N PRO A 75 1.29 1.74 9.01
CA PRO A 75 0.30 1.22 8.09
C PRO A 75 0.18 -0.31 8.14
N ASN A 76 1.30 -1.02 8.33
CA ASN A 76 1.30 -2.47 8.40
C ASN A 76 0.60 -3.00 9.67
N GLU A 77 0.80 -2.35 10.82
CA GLU A 77 0.07 -2.70 12.05
C GLU A 77 -1.43 -2.45 11.91
N ALA A 78 -1.83 -1.31 11.34
CA ALA A 78 -3.24 -1.01 11.11
C ALA A 78 -3.90 -2.00 10.14
N GLU A 79 -3.19 -2.44 9.10
CA GLU A 79 -3.67 -3.46 8.17
C GLU A 79 -3.83 -4.83 8.86
N GLU A 80 -2.87 -5.25 9.69
CA GLU A 80 -2.94 -6.49 10.46
C GLU A 80 -4.13 -6.50 11.42
N GLU A 81 -4.36 -5.38 12.12
CA GLU A 81 -5.51 -5.22 13.02
C GLU A 81 -6.83 -5.27 12.23
N PHE A 82 -6.90 -4.59 11.08
CA PHE A 82 -8.08 -4.60 10.23
C PHE A 82 -8.45 -6.02 9.77
N TYR A 83 -7.49 -6.79 9.25
CA TYR A 83 -7.75 -8.17 8.81
C TYR A 83 -8.07 -9.10 9.99
N THR A 84 -7.43 -8.92 11.13
CA THR A 84 -7.75 -9.67 12.35
C THR A 84 -9.21 -9.44 12.76
N SER A 85 -9.64 -8.18 12.76
CA SER A 85 -11.00 -7.76 13.08
C SER A 85 -12.03 -8.31 12.10
N LEU A 86 -11.74 -8.21 10.80
CA LEU A 86 -12.59 -8.70 9.72
C LEU A 86 -12.78 -10.23 9.81
N ASN A 87 -11.70 -10.97 10.06
CA ASN A 87 -11.74 -12.42 10.24
C ASN A 87 -12.50 -12.83 11.52
N ALA A 88 -12.39 -12.07 12.60
CA ALA A 88 -13.15 -12.32 13.82
C ALA A 88 -14.65 -12.08 13.61
N ALA A 89 -15.03 -11.01 12.91
CA ALA A 89 -16.41 -10.72 12.55
C ALA A 89 -17.00 -11.80 11.64
N ALA A 90 -16.24 -12.26 10.63
CA ALA A 90 -16.67 -13.33 9.74
C ALA A 90 -16.84 -14.69 10.45
N LYS A 91 -16.09 -14.95 11.53
CA LYS A 91 -16.25 -16.17 12.36
C LYS A 91 -17.43 -16.10 13.34
N ALA A 92 -17.90 -14.90 13.65
CA ALA A 92 -19.01 -14.69 14.59
C ALA A 92 -20.39 -14.58 13.90
N ALA A 93 -20.42 -14.55 12.56
CA ALA A 93 -21.60 -14.57 11.70
C ALA A 93 -21.94 -16.01 11.27
#